data_AF-A0A2T4CEC5-F1
#
_entry.id   AF-A0A2T4CEC5-F1
#
_cell.length_a   1.000
_cell.length_b   1.000
_cell.length_c   1.000
_cell.angle_alpha   90.00
_cell.angle_beta   90.00
_cell.angle_gamma   90.00
#
_symmetry.space_group_name_H-M   'P 1'
#
loop_
_entity.id
_entity.type
_entity.pdbx_description
1 polymer ?
#
loop_
_entity_poly.entity_id
_entity_poly.type
_entity_poly.pdbx_seq_one_letter_code
_entity_poly.pdbx_strand_id
1 'polypeptide(L)'
;MSVFTTMHLANVSLIPAVTRSVAGSETYLLMARELYQTAVTEPLLVGLPVLAHIGSGIALRLLRRSENIRRYGGSTPGMYAMLRSRKDATGASSRSSVQLWPPLSWISWSGYVFTAFWGAHVCINRVLPLVVDGDSSNIGLAYVSHGFARHPLVASFAYRGLIGVGCGHMVWGLAKWFGIAPSTKGWWGSEAVTVDRKTKRQRRRRWLAIQAAVVAAAALWAVGGLGVVARAGPVDGWVGKLYDDLFARVQL
;
A
#
# COMPACT_ATOMS: atom_id res chain seq x y z
N MET A 1 10.47 -5.43 5.67
CA MET A 1 9.29 -4.61 6.04
C MET A 1 8.71 -4.96 7.40
N SER A 2 8.94 -6.15 7.97
CA SER A 2 8.17 -6.66 9.11
C SER A 2 8.39 -5.93 10.44
N VAL A 3 9.63 -5.66 10.86
CA VAL A 3 9.91 -5.09 12.20
C VAL A 3 9.30 -3.70 12.37
N PHE A 4 9.62 -2.77 11.48
CA PHE A 4 9.04 -1.42 11.49
C PHE A 4 7.51 -1.45 11.41
N THR A 5 6.93 -2.25 10.52
CA THR A 5 5.47 -2.33 10.36
C THR A 5 4.78 -2.81 11.64
N THR A 6 5.35 -3.80 12.33
CA THR A 6 4.80 -4.29 13.60
C THR A 6 4.90 -3.25 14.70
N MET A 7 6.05 -2.59 14.86
CA MET A 7 6.21 -1.50 15.83
C MET A 7 5.26 -0.34 15.52
N HIS A 8 5.11 0.01 14.24
CA HIS A 8 4.21 1.07 13.81
C HIS A 8 2.75 0.72 14.12
N LEU A 9 2.29 -0.48 13.75
CA LEU A 9 0.94 -0.98 14.08
C LEU A 9 0.66 -0.94 15.59
N ALA A 10 1.64 -1.37 16.40
CA ALA A 10 1.50 -1.36 17.84
C ALA A 10 1.28 0.07 18.38
N ASN A 11 2.13 1.01 17.99
CA ASN A 11 2.14 2.35 18.56
C ASN A 11 1.03 3.26 18.01
N VAL A 12 0.60 3.09 16.76
CA VAL A 12 -0.39 3.97 16.13
C VAL A 12 -1.80 3.38 16.08
N SER A 13 -1.96 2.12 16.47
CA SER A 13 -3.28 1.48 16.53
C SER A 13 -3.49 0.67 17.81
N LEU A 14 -2.70 -0.36 18.10
CA LEU A 14 -3.03 -1.27 19.20
C LEU A 14 -2.96 -0.60 20.58
N ILE A 15 -1.89 0.15 20.84
CA ILE A 15 -1.71 0.90 22.08
C ILE A 15 -2.81 1.96 22.24
N PRO A 16 -3.08 2.84 21.25
CA PRO A 16 -4.22 3.75 21.31
C PRO A 16 -5.57 3.05 21.54
N ALA A 17 -5.78 1.87 20.96
CA ALA A 17 -7.00 1.10 21.16
C ALA A 17 -7.15 0.61 22.61
N VAL A 18 -6.05 0.20 23.24
CA VAL A 18 -6.02 -0.27 24.63
C VAL A 18 -6.12 0.90 25.63
N THR A 19 -5.32 1.95 25.44
CA THR A 19 -5.31 3.12 26.33
C THR A 19 -6.54 4.00 26.15
N ARG A 20 -7.22 3.90 25.00
CA ARG A 20 -8.36 4.73 24.60
C ARG A 20 -8.03 6.23 24.65
N SER A 21 -6.75 6.60 24.54
CA SER A 21 -6.27 7.97 24.72
C SER A 21 -5.06 8.25 23.84
N VAL A 22 -5.06 9.39 23.15
CA VAL A 22 -3.88 9.90 22.43
C VAL A 22 -2.79 10.29 23.41
N ALA A 23 -3.10 11.13 24.41
CA ALA A 23 -2.13 11.57 25.41
C ALA A 23 -1.50 10.40 26.18
N GLY A 24 -2.29 9.38 26.53
CA GLY A 24 -1.78 8.17 27.19
C GLY A 24 -0.94 7.26 26.30
N SER A 25 -0.96 7.46 24.98
CA SER A 25 -0.23 6.65 24.01
C SER A 25 1.05 7.31 23.50
N GLU A 26 1.17 8.64 23.62
CA GLU A 26 2.32 9.40 23.11
C GLU A 26 3.66 8.89 23.65
N THR A 27 3.73 8.60 24.95
CA THR A 27 4.96 8.09 25.59
C THR A 27 5.49 6.82 24.92
N TYR A 28 4.60 5.92 24.50
CA TYR A 28 5.00 4.68 23.81
C TYR A 28 5.51 4.97 22.39
N LEU A 29 4.85 5.89 21.68
CA LEU A 29 5.30 6.31 20.35
C LEU A 29 6.68 6.97 20.44
N LEU A 30 6.91 7.85 21.42
CA LEU A 30 8.20 8.50 21.66
C LEU A 30 9.29 7.47 21.97
N MET A 31 9.02 6.51 22.85
CA MET A 31 9.96 5.42 23.14
C MET A 31 10.28 4.59 21.90
N ALA A 32 9.29 4.31 21.04
CA ALA A 32 9.52 3.57 19.81
C ALA A 32 10.39 4.34 18.81
N ARG A 33 10.27 5.68 18.76
CA ARG A 33 11.07 6.53 17.86
C ARG A 33 12.56 6.45 18.16
N GLU A 34 12.96 6.33 19.42
CA GLU A 34 14.35 6.09 19.81
C GLU A 34 14.92 4.78 19.21
N LEU A 35 14.07 3.80 18.90
CA LEU A 35 14.49 2.53 18.32
C LEU A 35 14.66 2.61 16.80
N TYR A 36 13.74 3.26 16.08
CA TYR A 36 13.72 3.22 14.61
C TYR A 36 14.04 4.52 13.90
N GLN A 37 14.02 5.67 14.58
CA GLN A 37 14.17 7.00 13.99
C GLN A 37 15.54 7.60 14.31
N THR A 38 16.60 6.79 14.25
CA THR A 38 17.99 7.25 14.37
C THR A 38 18.65 7.36 12.99
N ALA A 39 19.78 8.06 12.91
CA ALA A 39 20.55 8.21 11.67
C ALA A 39 20.95 6.87 11.02
N VAL A 40 21.03 5.78 11.81
CA VAL A 40 21.39 4.45 11.34
C VAL A 40 20.15 3.56 11.18
N THR A 41 19.28 3.54 12.19
CA THR A 41 18.15 2.60 12.22
C THR A 41 17.04 2.97 11.24
N GLU A 42 16.82 4.26 10.93
CA GLU A 42 15.79 4.65 9.97
C GLU A 42 16.11 4.18 8.54
N PRO A 43 17.32 4.41 7.99
CA PRO A 43 17.71 3.82 6.71
C PRO A 43 17.65 2.29 6.71
N LEU A 44 18.05 1.63 7.79
CA LEU A 44 18.11 0.16 7.86
C LEU A 44 16.72 -0.48 8.00
N LEU A 45 15.83 0.08 8.81
CA LEU A 45 14.54 -0.53 9.16
C LEU A 45 13.40 -0.06 8.24
N VAL A 46 13.53 1.11 7.64
CA VAL A 46 12.51 1.69 6.75
C VAL A 46 13.04 1.78 5.32
N GLY A 47 14.13 2.52 5.09
CA GLY A 47 14.64 2.84 3.76
C GLY A 47 15.02 1.62 2.93
N LEU A 48 15.96 0.81 3.42
CA LEU A 48 16.46 -0.38 2.74
C LEU A 48 15.36 -1.40 2.45
N PRO A 49 14.46 -1.75 3.39
CA PRO A 49 13.34 -2.64 3.10
C PRO A 49 12.40 -2.12 2.01
N VAL A 50 12.10 -0.81 1.99
CA VAL A 50 11.30 -0.15 0.94
C VAL A 50 11.98 -0.27 -0.41
N LEU A 51 13.25 0.12 -0.50
CA LEU A 51 14.03 0.06 -1.73
C LEU A 51 14.17 -1.39 -2.23
N ALA A 52 14.45 -2.35 -1.35
CA ALA A 52 14.55 -3.75 -1.72
C ALA A 52 13.22 -4.32 -2.21
N HIS A 53 12.10 -3.98 -1.57
CA HIS A 53 10.77 -4.45 -1.98
C HIS A 53 10.37 -3.89 -3.36
N ILE A 54 10.49 -2.58 -3.56
CA ILE A 54 10.14 -1.94 -4.83
C ILE A 54 11.11 -2.37 -5.93
N GLY A 55 12.42 -2.34 -5.63
CA GLY A 55 13.49 -2.71 -6.56
C GLY A 55 13.37 -4.15 -7.05
N SER A 56 13.12 -5.11 -6.16
CA SER A 56 12.89 -6.51 -6.55
C SER A 56 11.63 -6.66 -7.42
N GLY A 57 10.56 -5.92 -7.11
CA GLY A 57 9.34 -5.89 -7.93
C GLY A 57 9.56 -5.36 -9.35
N ILE A 58 10.35 -4.30 -9.49
CA ILE A 58 10.74 -3.72 -10.80
C ILE A 58 11.65 -4.70 -11.55
N ALA A 59 12.69 -5.21 -10.91
CA ALA A 59 13.63 -6.17 -11.49
C ALA A 59 12.91 -7.41 -12.04
N LEU A 60 11.97 -8.01 -11.28
CA LEU A 60 11.19 -9.16 -11.72
C LEU A 60 10.33 -8.86 -12.96
N ARG A 61 9.79 -7.64 -13.11
CA ARG A 61 9.04 -7.26 -14.33
C ARG A 61 9.96 -7.13 -15.53
N LEU A 62 11.14 -6.53 -15.36
CA LEU A 62 12.14 -6.38 -16.41
C LEU A 62 12.68 -7.75 -16.86
N LEU A 63 12.99 -8.64 -15.91
CA LEU A 63 13.42 -10.01 -16.20
C LEU A 63 12.33 -10.79 -16.96
N ARG A 64 11.08 -10.76 -16.51
CA ARG A 64 9.96 -11.40 -17.23
C ARG A 64 9.74 -10.84 -18.62
N ARG A 65 9.91 -9.53 -18.80
CA ARG A 65 9.86 -8.90 -20.13
C ARG A 65 11.01 -9.39 -21.01
N SER A 66 12.23 -9.44 -20.49
CA SER A 66 13.40 -9.94 -21.20
C SER A 66 13.20 -11.40 -21.64
N GLU A 67 12.69 -12.25 -20.75
CA GLU A 67 12.34 -13.63 -21.10
C GLU A 67 11.24 -13.72 -22.16
N ASN A 68 10.18 -12.91 -22.06
CA ASN A 68 9.12 -12.87 -23.07
C ASN A 68 9.66 -12.42 -24.43
N ILE A 69 10.57 -11.45 -24.48
CA ILE A 69 11.24 -11.01 -25.72
C ILE A 69 12.13 -12.13 -26.27
N ARG A 70 12.89 -12.84 -25.42
CA ARG A 70 13.71 -13.97 -25.87
C ARG A 70 12.86 -15.12 -26.44
N ARG A 71 11.72 -15.43 -25.81
CA ARG A 71 10.82 -16.52 -26.23
C ARG A 71 9.98 -16.18 -27.46
N TYR A 72 9.51 -14.94 -27.57
CA TYR A 72 8.52 -14.55 -28.58
C TYR A 72 8.96 -13.42 -29.53
N GLY A 73 10.04 -12.72 -29.22
CA GLY A 73 10.60 -11.63 -30.04
C GLY A 73 11.76 -12.06 -30.94
N GLY A 74 12.49 -13.13 -30.58
CA GLY A 74 13.64 -13.63 -31.36
C GLY A 74 13.28 -14.58 -32.51
N SER A 75 12.09 -15.17 -32.52
CA SER A 75 11.74 -16.26 -33.44
C SER A 75 10.97 -15.84 -34.70
N THR A 76 10.58 -14.56 -34.86
CA THR A 76 10.11 -13.97 -36.14
C THR A 76 9.77 -12.47 -35.97
N PRO A 77 10.73 -11.55 -36.19
CA PRO A 77 10.51 -10.10 -36.09
C PRO A 77 9.36 -9.59 -36.97
N GLY A 78 9.15 -10.19 -38.15
CA GLY A 78 8.06 -9.86 -39.07
C GLY A 78 6.67 -10.35 -38.62
N MET A 79 6.59 -11.35 -37.73
CA MET A 79 5.31 -11.94 -37.32
C MET A 79 4.62 -11.10 -36.25
N TYR A 80 5.36 -10.35 -35.42
CA TYR A 80 4.79 -9.39 -34.48
C TYR A 80 4.18 -8.18 -35.20
N ALA A 81 4.87 -7.67 -36.22
CA ALA A 81 4.37 -6.61 -37.10
C ALA A 81 3.17 -7.07 -37.94
N MET A 82 3.18 -8.32 -38.45
CA MET A 82 2.05 -8.92 -39.16
C MET A 82 0.84 -9.23 -38.27
N LEU A 83 1.03 -9.71 -37.04
CA LEU A 83 -0.10 -9.91 -36.10
C LEU A 83 -0.75 -8.59 -35.69
N ARG A 84 0.05 -7.53 -35.52
CA ARG A 84 -0.44 -6.19 -35.19
C ARG A 84 -1.24 -5.60 -36.36
N SER A 85 -0.69 -5.62 -37.56
CA SER A 85 -1.39 -5.14 -38.78
C SER A 85 -2.64 -5.96 -39.13
N ARG A 86 -2.65 -7.28 -38.90
CA ARG A 86 -3.84 -8.14 -39.12
C ARG A 86 -4.97 -7.87 -38.12
N LYS A 87 -4.62 -7.43 -36.90
CA LYS A 87 -5.58 -7.02 -35.86
C LYS A 87 -6.28 -5.70 -36.23
N ASP A 88 -5.54 -4.78 -36.86
CA ASP A 88 -6.07 -3.52 -37.37
C ASP A 88 -6.92 -3.72 -38.64
N ALA A 89 -6.64 -4.75 -39.44
CA ALA A 89 -7.31 -5.00 -40.73
C ALA A 89 -8.58 -5.88 -40.68
N THR A 90 -8.74 -6.77 -39.68
CA THR A 90 -9.83 -7.77 -39.72
C THR A 90 -10.94 -7.57 -38.70
N GLY A 91 -10.85 -6.61 -37.77
CA GLY A 91 -11.87 -6.41 -36.72
C GLY A 91 -12.17 -7.65 -35.86
N ALA A 92 -11.42 -8.74 -36.05
CA ALA A 92 -11.70 -10.06 -35.52
C ALA A 92 -10.94 -10.27 -34.21
N SER A 93 -11.71 -10.53 -33.15
CA SER A 93 -11.31 -10.63 -31.75
C SER A 93 -10.59 -11.94 -31.38
N SER A 94 -9.66 -12.42 -32.22
CA SER A 94 -8.82 -13.58 -31.87
C SER A 94 -7.66 -13.14 -30.94
N ARG A 95 -7.81 -13.42 -29.65
CA ARG A 95 -7.03 -12.85 -28.53
C ARG A 95 -5.67 -13.49 -28.24
N SER A 96 -4.94 -13.99 -29.23
CA SER A 96 -3.54 -14.40 -29.01
C SER A 96 -2.56 -13.28 -29.41
N SER A 97 -2.71 -12.10 -28.81
CA SER A 97 -1.65 -11.08 -28.90
C SER A 97 -0.53 -11.49 -27.95
N VAL A 98 0.65 -11.77 -28.49
CA VAL A 98 1.87 -12.00 -27.73
C VAL A 98 2.12 -10.79 -26.81
N GLN A 99 1.87 -10.97 -25.52
CA GLN A 99 1.99 -9.91 -24.53
C GLN A 99 3.43 -9.85 -24.02
N LEU A 100 4.22 -8.90 -24.54
CA LEU A 100 5.62 -8.73 -24.16
C LEU A 100 5.76 -8.29 -22.70
N TRP A 101 4.87 -7.39 -22.26
CA TRP A 101 4.83 -6.93 -20.87
C TRP A 101 4.00 -7.86 -19.99
N PRO A 102 4.45 -8.16 -18.76
CA PRO A 102 3.62 -8.88 -17.79
C PRO A 102 2.27 -8.17 -17.59
N PRO A 103 1.15 -8.90 -17.54
CA PRO A 103 -0.16 -8.28 -17.33
C PRO A 103 -0.23 -7.57 -15.98
N LEU A 104 -0.94 -6.43 -15.97
CA LEU A 104 -1.18 -5.67 -14.76
C LEU A 104 -2.11 -6.47 -13.83
N SER A 105 -1.51 -7.13 -12.83
CA SER A 105 -2.27 -7.85 -11.81
C SER A 105 -2.81 -6.89 -10.75
N TRP A 106 -3.87 -7.30 -10.04
CA TRP A 106 -4.36 -6.59 -8.84
C TRP A 106 -3.23 -6.17 -7.89
N ILE A 107 -2.33 -7.10 -7.53
CA ILE A 107 -1.18 -6.82 -6.64
C ILE A 107 -0.27 -5.70 -7.17
N SER A 108 -0.13 -5.59 -8.50
CA SER A 108 0.70 -4.57 -9.12
C SER A 108 0.01 -3.22 -9.08
N TRP A 109 -1.26 -3.19 -9.49
CA TRP A 109 -2.08 -1.99 -9.47
C TRP A 109 -2.23 -1.44 -8.05
N SER A 110 -2.55 -2.30 -7.07
CA SER A 110 -2.65 -1.89 -5.67
C SER A 110 -1.33 -1.40 -5.10
N GLY A 111 -0.19 -1.90 -5.57
CA GLY A 111 1.14 -1.40 -5.18
C GLY A 111 1.36 0.05 -5.61
N TYR A 112 0.97 0.43 -6.83
CA TYR A 112 1.09 1.82 -7.30
C TYR A 112 0.17 2.76 -6.52
N VAL A 113 -1.09 2.36 -6.32
CA VAL A 113 -2.04 3.15 -5.54
C VAL A 113 -1.60 3.28 -4.09
N PHE A 114 -1.12 2.20 -3.48
CA PHE A 114 -0.55 2.23 -2.12
C PHE A 114 0.67 3.15 -2.04
N THR A 115 1.53 3.17 -3.06
CA THR A 115 2.70 4.06 -3.10
C THR A 115 2.28 5.54 -3.03
N ALA A 116 1.19 5.93 -3.69
CA ALA A 116 0.68 7.30 -3.62
C ALA A 116 0.20 7.65 -2.20
N PHE A 117 -0.63 6.79 -1.57
CA PHE A 117 -1.09 7.01 -0.20
C PHE A 117 0.06 7.00 0.82
N TRP A 118 0.99 6.06 0.69
CA TRP A 118 2.17 5.96 1.55
C TRP A 118 3.08 7.19 1.38
N GLY A 119 3.29 7.64 0.15
CA GLY A 119 4.03 8.86 -0.15
C GLY A 119 3.40 10.09 0.51
N ALA A 120 2.08 10.24 0.42
CA ALA A 120 1.37 11.32 1.11
C ALA A 120 1.52 11.21 2.64
N HIS A 121 1.40 10.01 3.20
CA HIS A 121 1.60 9.76 4.63
C HIS A 121 3.01 10.13 5.10
N VAL A 122 4.05 9.72 4.37
CA VAL A 122 5.45 10.07 4.66
C VAL A 122 5.71 11.56 4.45
N CYS A 123 5.12 12.15 3.41
CA CYS A 123 5.26 13.58 3.13
C CYS A 123 4.79 14.43 4.31
N ILE A 124 3.58 14.17 4.81
CA ILE A 124 2.99 14.95 5.89
C ILE A 124 3.62 14.66 7.25
N ASN A 125 3.94 13.40 7.56
CA ASN A 125 4.39 13.03 8.91
C ASN A 125 5.92 12.98 9.08
N ARG A 126 6.70 13.10 7.99
CA ARG A 126 8.17 13.04 8.05
C ARG A 126 8.84 14.14 7.25
N VAL A 127 8.53 14.27 5.96
CA VAL A 127 9.27 15.20 5.07
C VAL A 127 8.94 16.65 5.37
N LEU A 128 7.66 16.99 5.49
CA LEU A 128 7.22 18.36 5.74
C LEU A 128 7.80 18.92 7.06
N PRO A 129 7.70 18.23 8.21
CA PRO A 129 8.34 18.68 9.45
C PRO A 129 9.86 18.80 9.32
N LEU A 130 10.52 17.83 8.67
CA LEU A 130 11.98 17.88 8.45
C LEU A 130 12.41 19.11 7.64
N VAL A 131 11.62 19.52 6.64
CA VAL A 131 11.94 20.66 5.77
C VAL A 131 11.64 21.99 6.47
N VAL A 132 10.57 22.06 7.27
CA VAL A 132 10.13 23.32 7.90
C VAL A 132 10.83 23.57 9.23
N ASP A 133 10.88 22.55 10.10
CA ASP A 133 11.37 22.66 11.47
C ASP A 133 12.79 22.10 11.63
N GLY A 134 13.33 21.42 10.61
CA GLY A 134 14.65 20.78 10.66
C GLY A 134 14.66 19.44 11.41
N ASP A 135 13.56 19.05 12.04
CA ASP A 135 13.41 17.78 12.75
C ASP A 135 11.98 17.20 12.57
N SER A 136 11.65 16.14 13.32
CA SER A 136 10.24 15.72 13.44
C SER A 136 9.88 15.43 14.89
N SER A 137 10.56 16.08 15.84
CA SER A 137 10.43 15.84 17.29
C SER A 137 8.99 16.07 17.75
N ASN A 138 8.36 17.13 17.25
CA ASN A 138 6.98 17.53 17.57
C ASN A 138 5.89 16.70 16.88
N ILE A 139 6.24 15.67 16.11
CA ILE A 139 5.27 14.89 15.33
C ILE A 139 4.90 13.61 16.09
N GLY A 140 3.67 13.60 16.59
CA GLY A 140 3.09 12.51 17.39
C GLY A 140 1.68 12.13 16.95
N LEU A 141 0.99 11.35 17.78
CA LEU A 141 -0.41 11.01 17.58
C LEU A 141 -1.32 12.25 17.63
N ALA A 142 -0.96 13.23 18.44
CA ALA A 142 -1.64 14.51 18.59
C ALA A 142 -1.55 15.37 17.31
N TYR A 143 -0.42 15.32 16.60
CA TYR A 143 -0.29 15.95 15.28
C TYR A 143 -1.26 15.31 14.27
N VAL A 144 -1.31 13.98 14.26
CA VAL A 144 -2.22 13.24 13.37
C VAL A 144 -3.68 13.53 13.72
N SER A 145 -4.06 13.51 14.99
CA SER A 145 -5.43 13.81 15.41
C SER A 145 -5.84 15.26 15.10
N HIS A 146 -4.92 16.20 15.27
CA HIS A 146 -5.12 17.60 14.88
C HIS A 146 -5.38 17.70 13.36
N GLY A 147 -4.59 17.00 12.53
CA GLY A 147 -4.82 16.93 11.09
C GLY A 147 -6.19 16.36 10.70
N PHE A 148 -6.68 15.34 11.43
CA PHE A 148 -8.04 14.83 11.26
C PHE A 148 -9.12 15.86 11.65
N ALA A 149 -8.89 16.66 12.68
CA ALA A 149 -9.82 17.70 13.10
C ALA A 149 -9.87 18.87 12.11
N ARG A 150 -8.73 19.27 11.54
CA ARG A 150 -8.63 20.39 10.58
C ARG A 150 -9.05 20.02 9.17
N HIS A 151 -8.64 18.86 8.68
CA HIS A 151 -8.87 18.42 7.31
C HIS A 151 -9.58 17.04 7.28
N PRO A 152 -10.81 16.93 7.80
CA PRO A 152 -11.46 15.64 8.06
C PRO A 152 -11.66 14.79 6.80
N LEU A 153 -11.98 15.41 5.66
CA LEU A 153 -12.20 14.71 4.39
C LEU A 153 -10.88 14.18 3.82
N VAL A 154 -9.87 15.05 3.71
CA VAL A 154 -8.56 14.71 3.15
C VAL A 154 -7.87 13.66 4.01
N ALA A 155 -7.81 13.87 5.33
CA ALA A 155 -7.25 12.91 6.27
C ALA A 155 -7.99 11.57 6.23
N SER A 156 -9.33 11.58 6.27
CA SER A 156 -10.11 10.33 6.19
C SER A 156 -9.87 9.57 4.89
N PHE A 157 -9.83 10.26 3.75
CA PHE A 157 -9.55 9.61 2.46
C PHE A 157 -8.14 9.03 2.44
N ALA A 158 -7.13 9.81 2.85
CA ALA A 158 -5.73 9.38 2.85
C ALA A 158 -5.50 8.16 3.75
N TYR A 159 -5.95 8.20 5.01
CA TYR A 159 -5.72 7.12 5.96
C TYR A 159 -6.57 5.87 5.66
N ARG A 160 -7.84 6.01 5.25
CA ARG A 160 -8.66 4.86 4.84
C ARG A 160 -8.11 4.22 3.56
N GLY A 161 -7.67 5.03 2.60
CA GLY A 161 -7.01 4.56 1.39
C GLY A 161 -5.71 3.82 1.70
N LEU A 162 -4.86 4.40 2.55
CA LEU A 162 -3.61 3.79 3.02
C LEU A 162 -3.85 2.43 3.68
N ILE A 163 -4.78 2.36 4.64
CA ILE A 163 -5.11 1.12 5.35
C ILE A 163 -5.72 0.10 4.39
N GLY A 164 -6.77 0.47 3.64
CA GLY A 164 -7.50 -0.45 2.78
C GLY A 164 -6.62 -1.01 1.65
N VAL A 165 -5.98 -0.13 0.88
CA VAL A 165 -5.14 -0.53 -0.25
C VAL A 165 -3.85 -1.19 0.24
N GLY A 166 -3.24 -0.68 1.32
CA GLY A 166 -2.04 -1.25 1.93
C GLY A 166 -2.26 -2.66 2.46
N CYS A 167 -3.29 -2.88 3.30
CA CYS A 167 -3.65 -4.22 3.79
C CYS A 167 -4.00 -5.17 2.64
N GLY A 168 -4.76 -4.68 1.65
CA GLY A 168 -5.05 -5.41 0.42
C GLY A 168 -3.78 -5.86 -0.31
N HIS A 169 -2.84 -4.94 -0.53
CA HIS A 169 -1.56 -5.23 -1.20
C HIS A 169 -0.71 -6.25 -0.44
N MET A 170 -0.56 -6.07 0.87
CA MET A 170 0.26 -6.95 1.72
C MET A 170 -0.32 -8.36 1.78
N VAL A 171 -1.62 -8.51 2.08
CA VAL A 171 -2.25 -9.83 2.23
C VAL A 171 -2.30 -10.58 0.90
N TRP A 172 -2.66 -9.90 -0.21
CA TRP A 172 -2.62 -10.52 -1.53
C TRP A 172 -1.21 -10.86 -2.00
N GLY A 173 -0.23 -10.01 -1.68
CA GLY A 173 1.19 -10.27 -1.92
C GLY A 173 1.68 -11.51 -1.18
N LEU A 174 1.34 -11.63 0.11
CA LEU A 174 1.67 -12.79 0.95
C LEU A 174 0.98 -14.08 0.47
N ALA A 175 -0.31 -13.99 0.12
CA ALA A 175 -1.04 -15.12 -0.45
C ALA A 175 -0.40 -15.60 -1.78
N LYS A 176 0.11 -14.67 -2.59
CA LYS A 176 0.85 -15.01 -3.82
C LYS A 176 2.21 -15.60 -3.52
N TRP A 177 2.93 -15.08 -2.53
CA TRP A 177 4.22 -15.61 -2.07
C TRP A 177 4.11 -17.08 -1.66
N PHE A 178 3.04 -17.44 -0.92
CA PHE A 178 2.76 -18.82 -0.54
C PHE A 178 2.08 -19.68 -1.62
N GLY A 179 1.82 -19.13 -2.82
CA GLY A 179 1.16 -19.88 -3.90
C GLY A 179 -0.34 -20.19 -3.66
N ILE A 180 -0.98 -19.51 -2.71
CA ILE A 180 -2.38 -19.74 -2.31
C ILE A 180 -3.34 -18.80 -3.08
N ALA A 181 -2.84 -17.67 -3.59
CA ALA A 181 -3.63 -16.69 -4.31
C ALA A 181 -4.37 -17.33 -5.51
N PRO A 182 -5.73 -17.28 -5.55
CA PRO A 182 -6.48 -17.84 -6.65
C PRO A 182 -6.21 -17.02 -7.93
N SER A 183 -6.10 -17.71 -9.07
CA SER A 183 -6.08 -17.01 -10.36
C SER A 183 -7.42 -16.32 -10.58
N THR A 184 -7.38 -15.01 -10.80
CA THR A 184 -8.54 -14.19 -11.16
C THR A 184 -8.82 -14.17 -12.66
N LYS A 185 -7.95 -14.80 -13.48
CA LYS A 185 -8.18 -14.94 -14.93
C LYS A 185 -9.43 -15.81 -15.17
N GLY A 186 -10.35 -15.29 -15.98
CA GLY A 186 -11.61 -15.96 -16.35
C GLY A 186 -12.75 -15.78 -15.35
N TRP A 187 -12.65 -14.87 -14.38
CA TRP A 187 -13.73 -14.62 -13.42
C TRP A 187 -14.73 -13.54 -13.87
N TRP A 188 -14.27 -12.61 -14.70
CA TRP A 188 -15.05 -11.56 -15.34
C TRP A 188 -14.73 -11.55 -16.84
N GLY A 189 -15.75 -11.68 -17.69
CA GLY A 189 -15.62 -11.61 -19.16
C GLY A 189 -15.80 -12.95 -19.92
N SER A 190 -15.78 -12.85 -21.25
CA SER A 190 -16.09 -13.92 -22.24
C SER A 190 -15.05 -15.05 -22.32
N GLU A 191 -14.04 -15.07 -21.44
CA GLU A 191 -13.05 -16.14 -21.27
C GLU A 191 -13.24 -16.86 -19.93
N ALA A 192 -14.49 -17.06 -19.52
CA ALA A 192 -14.80 -17.95 -18.42
C ALA A 192 -14.41 -19.37 -18.85
N VAL A 193 -13.16 -19.77 -18.55
CA VAL A 193 -12.70 -21.15 -18.72
C VAL A 193 -13.69 -22.03 -17.96
N THR A 194 -14.30 -23.00 -18.64
CA THR A 194 -15.22 -23.96 -18.02
C THR A 194 -14.42 -24.83 -17.05
N VAL A 195 -14.40 -24.43 -15.78
CA VAL A 195 -13.74 -25.18 -14.71
C VAL A 195 -14.77 -25.99 -13.96
N ASP A 196 -14.38 -27.19 -13.53
CA ASP A 196 -15.23 -28.04 -12.69
C ASP A 196 -15.78 -27.30 -11.46
N ARG A 197 -16.99 -27.69 -11.04
CA ARG A 197 -17.73 -27.10 -9.91
C ARG A 197 -16.92 -27.16 -8.62
N LYS A 198 -16.14 -28.23 -8.40
CA LYS A 198 -15.26 -28.37 -7.22
C LYS A 198 -14.17 -27.30 -7.22
N THR A 199 -13.49 -27.10 -8.35
CA THR A 199 -12.44 -26.09 -8.51
C THR A 199 -12.99 -24.68 -8.37
N LYS A 200 -14.17 -24.38 -8.94
CA LYS A 200 -14.84 -23.09 -8.78
C LYS A 200 -15.15 -22.80 -7.31
N ARG A 201 -15.66 -23.78 -6.57
CA ARG A 201 -15.94 -23.67 -5.12
C ARG A 201 -14.66 -23.44 -4.31
N GLN A 202 -13.58 -24.16 -4.62
CA GLN A 202 -12.29 -24.02 -3.95
C GLN A 202 -11.69 -22.62 -4.18
N ARG A 203 -11.72 -22.11 -5.43
CA ARG A 203 -11.25 -20.75 -5.76
C ARG A 203 -12.03 -19.69 -4.98
N ARG A 204 -13.36 -19.80 -4.94
CA ARG A 204 -14.22 -18.88 -4.17
C ARG A 204 -13.89 -18.91 -2.68
N ARG A 205 -13.69 -20.09 -2.09
CA ARG A 205 -13.31 -20.22 -0.66
C ARG A 205 -11.97 -19.56 -0.37
N ARG A 206 -10.95 -19.81 -1.19
CA ARG A 206 -9.63 -19.16 -1.04
C ARG A 206 -9.74 -17.64 -1.16
N TRP A 207 -10.51 -17.15 -2.13
CA TRP A 207 -10.73 -15.72 -2.27
C TRP A 207 -11.43 -15.12 -1.05
N LEU A 208 -12.50 -15.75 -0.55
CA LEU A 208 -13.19 -15.29 0.66
C LEU A 208 -12.27 -15.29 1.88
N ALA A 209 -11.42 -16.32 2.04
CA ALA A 209 -10.43 -16.37 3.12
C ALA A 209 -9.41 -15.22 3.02
N ILE A 210 -8.93 -14.91 1.81
CA ILE A 210 -8.02 -13.79 1.57
C ILE A 210 -8.71 -12.46 1.90
N GLN A 211 -9.96 -12.27 1.48
CA GLN A 211 -10.70 -11.04 1.78
C GLN A 211 -11.00 -10.90 3.28
N ALA A 212 -11.32 -12.00 3.96
CA ALA A 212 -11.47 -12.00 5.42
C ALA A 212 -10.15 -11.60 6.11
N ALA A 213 -9.01 -12.10 5.64
CA ALA A 213 -7.70 -11.71 6.15
C ALA A 213 -7.37 -10.22 5.86
N VAL A 214 -7.75 -9.70 4.69
CA VAL A 214 -7.61 -8.26 4.37
C VAL A 214 -8.44 -7.41 5.34
N VAL A 215 -9.70 -7.78 5.58
CA VAL A 215 -10.59 -7.05 6.49
C VAL A 215 -10.08 -7.12 7.93
N ALA A 216 -9.60 -8.28 8.38
CA ALA A 216 -9.01 -8.45 9.71
C ALA A 216 -7.76 -7.57 9.87
N ALA A 217 -6.86 -7.58 8.89
CA ALA A 217 -5.69 -6.71 8.90
C ALA A 217 -6.07 -5.23 8.93
N ALA A 218 -7.03 -4.81 8.09
CA ALA A 218 -7.52 -3.43 8.07
C ALA A 218 -8.17 -3.03 9.41
N ALA A 219 -8.92 -3.93 10.05
CA ALA A 219 -9.52 -3.69 11.36
C ALA A 219 -8.44 -3.49 12.44
N LEU A 220 -7.34 -4.26 12.41
CA LEU A 220 -6.22 -4.09 13.34
C LEU A 220 -5.55 -2.71 13.20
N TRP A 221 -5.47 -2.14 12.00
CA TRP A 221 -4.98 -0.78 11.79
C TRP A 221 -6.01 0.29 12.16
N ALA A 222 -7.29 0.03 11.89
CA ALA A 222 -8.35 1.01 12.08
C ALA A 222 -8.77 1.15 13.56
N VAL A 223 -8.66 0.09 14.37
CA VAL A 223 -9.22 0.06 15.72
C VAL A 223 -8.71 1.19 16.61
N GLY A 224 -7.41 1.48 16.62
CA GLY A 224 -6.87 2.66 17.31
C GLY A 224 -6.65 3.83 16.38
N GLY A 225 -6.12 3.60 15.17
CA GLY A 225 -5.80 4.69 14.25
C GLY A 225 -7.01 5.52 13.84
N LEU A 226 -8.13 4.87 13.50
CA LEU A 226 -9.37 5.56 13.14
C LEU A 226 -10.39 5.59 14.29
N GLY A 227 -10.35 4.62 15.19
CA GLY A 227 -11.28 4.52 16.32
C GLY A 227 -10.93 5.44 17.49
N VAL A 228 -9.66 5.80 17.67
CA VAL A 228 -9.17 6.62 18.79
C VAL A 228 -8.45 7.86 18.27
N VAL A 229 -7.36 7.70 17.52
CA VAL A 229 -6.50 8.82 17.10
C VAL A 229 -7.25 9.81 16.22
N ALA A 230 -7.93 9.34 15.17
CA ALA A 230 -8.71 10.20 14.28
C ALA A 230 -9.89 10.92 14.96
N ARG A 231 -10.27 10.53 16.18
CA ARG A 231 -11.40 11.09 16.93
C ARG A 231 -10.97 11.93 18.14
N ALA A 232 -9.67 12.05 18.40
CA ALA A 232 -9.19 12.72 19.61
C ALA A 232 -9.33 14.25 19.57
N GLY A 233 -9.65 14.82 18.40
CA GLY A 233 -9.92 16.25 18.24
C GLY A 233 -8.66 17.10 18.01
N PRO A 234 -8.84 18.42 17.92
CA PRO A 234 -7.74 19.35 17.72
C PRO A 234 -6.89 19.46 18.99
N VAL A 235 -5.64 19.84 18.78
CA VAL A 235 -4.69 20.24 19.83
C VAL A 235 -4.75 21.76 19.95
N ASP A 236 -4.86 22.25 21.18
CA ASP A 236 -4.93 23.68 21.49
C ASP A 236 -3.56 24.28 21.85
N GLY A 237 -3.54 25.60 22.08
CA GLY A 237 -2.36 26.32 22.56
C GLY A 237 -1.28 26.51 21.50
N TRP A 238 -0.04 26.72 21.96
CA TRP A 238 1.10 26.97 21.07
C TRP A 238 1.41 25.77 20.16
N VAL A 239 1.29 24.54 20.68
CA VAL A 239 1.51 23.32 19.90
C VAL A 239 0.47 23.18 18.77
N GLY A 240 -0.79 23.50 19.05
CA GLY A 240 -1.84 23.53 18.01
C GLY A 240 -1.51 24.49 16.88
N LYS A 241 -1.06 25.71 17.22
CA LYS A 241 -0.64 26.71 16.22
C LYS A 241 0.54 26.24 15.37
N LEU A 242 1.53 25.59 15.99
CA LEU A 242 2.66 25.00 15.26
C LEU A 242 2.17 23.98 14.22
N TYR A 243 1.18 23.15 14.56
CA TYR A 243 0.61 22.18 13.64
C TYR A 243 -0.17 22.86 12.51
N ASP A 244 -0.97 23.88 12.83
CA ASP A 244 -1.67 24.70 11.83
C ASP A 244 -0.69 25.34 10.84
N ASP A 245 0.42 25.90 11.34
CA ASP A 245 1.48 26.52 10.53
C ASP A 245 2.15 25.50 9.59
N LEU A 246 2.37 24.26 10.05
CA LEU A 246 2.88 23.18 9.20
C LEU A 246 1.88 22.84 8.08
N PHE A 247 0.60 22.64 8.40
CA PHE A 247 -0.41 22.33 7.39
C PHE A 247 -0.64 23.47 6.39
N ALA A 248 -0.50 24.72 6.82
CA ALA A 248 -0.58 25.88 5.94
C ALA A 248 0.47 25.87 4.81
N ARG A 249 1.63 25.20 5.01
CA ARG A 249 2.68 25.07 3.98
C ARG A 249 2.29 24.20 2.78
N VAL A 250 1.32 23.31 2.94
CA VAL A 250 0.93 22.33 1.92
C VAL A 250 -0.42 22.64 1.28
N GLN A 251 -1.06 23.77 1.62
CA GLN A 251 -2.32 24.24 1.03
C GLN A 251 -3.38 23.12 0.91
N LEU A 252 -3.59 22.40 2.03
CA LEU A 252 -4.52 21.26 2.14
C LEU A 252 -6.00 21.67 2.11
#